data_AF-A0A1W1XRY1-F1
#
_entry.id   AF-A0A1W1XRY1-F1
#
_cell.length_a   1.000
_cell.length_b   1.000
_cell.length_c   1.000
_cell.angle_alpha   90.00
_cell.angle_beta   90.00
_cell.angle_gamma   90.00
#
_symmetry.space_group_name_H-M   'P 1'
#
loop_
_entity.id
_entity.type
_entity.pdbx_description
1 polymer ?
#
loop_
_entity_poly.entity_id
_entity_poly.type
_entity_poly.pdbx_seq_one_letter_code
_entity_poly.pdbx_strand_id
1 'polypeptide(L)'
;MLADVSVPAVGAGKLLLRTRVSLISAGTERMLVDFGRAGWIAKARQQPEKVRQVLDKIRTDGLLPTVEAVRSKLDQPLPLGYCNVGRVVEVGP
;
A
#
# COMPACT_ATOMS: atom_id res chain seq x y z
N MET A 1 -6.28 8.81 -7.10
CA MET A 1 -6.33 10.19 -6.53
C MET A 1 -4.91 10.68 -6.46
N LEU A 2 -4.63 11.90 -6.91
CA LEU A 2 -3.33 12.55 -6.71
C LEU A 2 -3.43 13.31 -5.38
N ALA A 3 -2.46 13.08 -4.48
CA ALA A 3 -2.33 13.83 -3.24
C ALA A 3 -1.27 14.91 -3.44
N ASP A 4 -1.59 16.15 -3.06
CA ASP A 4 -0.60 17.22 -3.00
C ASP A 4 0.12 17.13 -1.65
N VAL A 5 1.44 16.96 -1.69
CA VAL A 5 2.28 16.72 -0.53
C VAL A 5 3.56 17.55 -0.63
N SER A 6 4.07 18.01 0.50
CA SER A 6 5.33 18.75 0.57
C SER A 6 6.50 17.89 0.06
N VAL A 7 7.46 18.54 -0.60
CA VAL A 7 8.72 17.88 -1.01
C VAL A 7 9.45 17.39 0.25
N PRO A 8 9.82 16.10 0.32
CA PRO A 8 10.47 15.55 1.50
C PRO A 8 11.89 16.09 1.66
N ALA A 9 12.29 16.39 2.90
CA ALA A 9 13.67 16.73 3.24
C ALA A 9 14.59 15.50 3.15
N VAL A 10 15.83 15.69 2.70
CA VAL A 10 16.78 14.59 2.53
C VAL A 10 17.57 14.35 3.80
N GLY A 11 17.34 13.19 4.43
CA GLY A 11 18.11 12.73 5.58
C GLY A 11 19.44 12.08 5.19
N ALA A 12 20.32 11.87 6.17
CA ALA A 12 21.61 11.21 5.99
C ALA A 12 21.47 9.84 5.28
N GLY A 13 22.38 9.58 4.33
CA GLY A 13 22.37 8.35 3.53
C GLY A 13 21.17 8.16 2.58
N LYS A 14 20.35 9.19 2.34
CA LYS A 14 19.21 9.15 1.41
C LYS A 14 19.43 10.07 0.21
N LEU A 15 18.64 9.85 -0.84
CA LEU A 15 18.63 10.66 -2.05
C LEU A 15 17.21 11.16 -2.35
N LEU A 16 17.10 12.38 -2.86
CA LEU A 16 15.87 12.87 -3.49
C LEU A 16 15.98 12.73 -5.01
N LEU A 17 15.02 12.02 -5.59
CA LEU A 17 14.93 11.84 -7.03
C LEU A 17 13.74 12.60 -7.60
N ARG A 18 14.00 13.37 -8.66
CA ARG A 18 12.94 13.85 -9.56
C ARG A 18 12.68 12.77 -10.61
N THR A 19 11.65 11.98 -10.38
CA THR A 19 11.20 10.93 -11.29
C THR A 19 10.78 11.52 -12.64
N ARG A 20 11.24 10.92 -13.75
CA ARG A 20 10.81 11.26 -15.12
C ARG A 20 9.93 10.18 -15.74
N VAL A 21 10.27 8.93 -15.51
CA VAL A 21 9.56 7.77 -16.05
C VAL A 21 9.37 6.75 -14.95
N SER A 22 8.18 6.16 -14.88
CA SER A 22 7.89 5.04 -14.00
C SER A 22 7.33 3.90 -14.83
N LEU A 23 7.85 2.70 -14.62
CA LEU A 23 7.28 1.48 -15.17
C LEU A 23 6.15 1.01 -14.26
N ILE A 24 5.05 0.64 -14.90
CA ILE A 24 3.86 0.09 -14.28
C ILE A 24 3.70 -1.34 -14.81
N SER A 25 3.58 -2.33 -13.93
CA SER A 25 3.28 -3.72 -14.33
C SER A 25 1.78 -3.84 -14.62
N ALA A 26 1.39 -3.82 -15.89
CA ALA A 26 -0.03 -3.82 -16.26
C ALA A 26 -0.85 -4.92 -15.56
N GLY A 27 -0.26 -6.08 -15.27
CA GLY A 27 -0.90 -7.17 -14.52
C GLY A 27 -1.01 -6.91 -13.02
N THR A 28 0.08 -6.48 -12.37
CA THR A 28 0.12 -6.25 -10.92
C THR A 28 -0.76 -5.08 -10.53
N GLU A 29 -0.65 -3.96 -11.25
CA GLU A 29 -1.43 -2.77 -10.97
C GLU A 29 -2.92 -2.98 -11.29
N ARG A 30 -3.25 -3.75 -12.34
CA ARG A 30 -4.65 -4.15 -12.58
C ARG A 30 -5.18 -5.01 -11.44
N MET A 31 -4.43 -6.00 -10.99
CA MET A 31 -4.81 -6.83 -9.83
C MET A 31 -5.04 -5.98 -8.57
N LEU A 32 -4.16 -5.01 -8.27
CA LEU A 32 -4.29 -4.12 -7.11
C LEU A 32 -5.51 -3.18 -7.24
N VAL A 33 -5.77 -2.66 -8.44
CA VAL A 33 -6.95 -1.82 -8.71
C VAL A 33 -8.24 -2.64 -8.57
N ASP A 34 -8.27 -3.85 -9.14
CA ASP A 34 -9.42 -4.75 -9.05
C ASP A 34 -9.65 -5.19 -7.61
N PHE A 35 -8.58 -5.47 -6.85
CA PHE A 35 -8.65 -5.69 -5.41
C PHE A 35 -9.23 -4.46 -4.70
N GLY A 36 -8.73 -3.25 -4.97
CA GLY A 36 -9.24 -2.02 -4.36
C GLY A 36 -10.75 -1.82 -4.59
N ARG A 37 -11.21 -2.07 -5.82
CA ARG A 37 -12.62 -1.96 -6.24
C ARG A 37 -13.51 -3.09 -5.72
N ALA A 38 -12.94 -4.25 -5.37
CA ALA A 38 -13.70 -5.40 -4.91
C ALA A 38 -14.41 -5.10 -3.56
N GLY A 39 -15.64 -5.58 -3.44
CA GLY A 39 -16.38 -5.58 -2.17
C GLY A 39 -15.77 -6.54 -1.14
N TRP A 40 -16.16 -6.39 0.12
CA TRP A 40 -15.66 -7.18 1.27
C TRP A 40 -15.70 -8.70 1.04
N ILE A 41 -16.80 -9.22 0.49
CA ILE A 41 -16.98 -10.64 0.23
C ILE A 41 -15.98 -11.15 -0.84
N ALA A 42 -15.76 -10.37 -1.89
CA ALA A 42 -14.82 -10.73 -2.95
C ALA A 42 -13.38 -10.69 -2.43
N LYS A 43 -13.00 -9.67 -1.64
CA LYS A 43 -11.70 -9.59 -0.97
C LYS A 43 -11.45 -10.79 -0.05
N ALA A 44 -12.46 -11.17 0.75
CA ALA A 44 -12.37 -12.33 1.64
C ALA A 44 -12.19 -13.65 0.87
N ARG A 45 -12.87 -13.82 -0.27
CA ARG A 45 -12.71 -15.00 -1.14
C ARG A 45 -11.35 -15.06 -1.83
N GLN A 46 -10.77 -13.92 -2.18
CA GLN A 46 -9.44 -13.87 -2.80
C GLN A 46 -8.30 -14.18 -1.82
N GLN A 47 -8.52 -13.96 -0.52
CA GLN A 47 -7.50 -14.12 0.53
C GLN A 47 -8.04 -14.94 1.72
N PRO A 48 -8.42 -16.23 1.51
CA PRO A 48 -9.02 -17.07 2.55
C PRO A 48 -8.10 -17.29 3.76
N GLU A 49 -6.79 -17.27 3.55
CA GLU A 49 -5.77 -17.33 4.60
C GLU A 49 -5.83 -16.11 5.53
N LYS A 50 -6.08 -14.91 4.99
CA LYS A 50 -6.26 -13.71 5.82
C LYS A 50 -7.56 -13.73 6.59
N VAL A 51 -8.61 -14.37 6.06
CA VAL A 51 -9.85 -14.59 6.81
C VAL A 51 -9.59 -15.46 8.03
N ARG A 52 -8.80 -16.54 7.89
CA ARG A 52 -8.39 -17.36 9.04
C ARG A 52 -7.60 -16.56 10.08
N GLN A 53 -6.62 -15.75 9.63
CA GLN A 53 -5.87 -14.86 10.54
C GLN A 53 -6.77 -13.88 11.30
N VAL A 54 -7.81 -13.34 10.66
CA VAL A 54 -8.79 -12.47 11.32
C VAL A 54 -9.58 -13.25 12.37
N LEU A 55 -10.04 -14.46 12.06
CA LEU A 55 -10.76 -15.31 13.01
C LEU A 55 -9.89 -15.69 14.22
N ASP A 56 -8.62 -16.01 13.98
CA ASP A 56 -7.66 -16.31 15.04
C ASP A 56 -7.42 -15.08 15.92
N LYS A 57 -7.27 -13.90 15.31
CA LYS A 57 -7.17 -12.62 16.06
C LYS A 57 -8.41 -12.29 16.88
N ILE A 58 -9.61 -12.57 16.37
CA ILE A 58 -10.84 -12.38 17.15
C ILE A 58 -10.81 -13.28 18.39
N ARG A 59 -10.29 -14.50 18.28
CA ARG A 59 -10.17 -15.44 19.41
C ARG A 59 -9.12 -14.99 20.43
N THR A 60 -8.01 -14.39 20.00
CA THR A 60 -6.93 -13.98 20.90
C THR A 60 -7.13 -12.58 21.49
N ASP A 61 -7.52 -11.61 20.65
CA ASP A 61 -7.49 -10.18 20.98
C ASP A 61 -8.91 -9.64 21.22
N GLY A 62 -9.94 -10.35 20.79
CA GLY A 62 -11.33 -9.91 20.83
C GLY A 62 -11.80 -9.22 19.55
N LEU A 63 -13.12 -9.07 19.43
CA LEU A 63 -13.78 -8.64 18.19
C LEU A 63 -13.47 -7.18 17.80
N LEU A 64 -13.71 -6.24 18.72
CA LEU A 64 -13.51 -4.80 18.52
C LEU A 64 -12.09 -4.44 18.04
N PRO A 65 -11.01 -4.82 18.75
CA PRO A 65 -9.65 -4.47 18.33
C PRO A 65 -9.26 -5.12 17.00
N THR A 66 -9.81 -6.31 16.70
CA THR A 66 -9.55 -6.95 15.42
C THR A 66 -10.21 -6.21 14.26
N VAL A 67 -11.45 -5.76 14.43
CA VAL A 67 -12.17 -4.98 13.40
C VAL A 67 -11.48 -3.65 13.13
N GLU A 68 -11.03 -2.95 14.17
CA GLU A 68 -10.27 -1.70 14.03
C GLU A 68 -8.96 -1.92 13.26
N ALA A 69 -8.20 -2.96 13.61
CA ALA A 69 -6.95 -3.31 12.93
C ALA A 69 -7.17 -3.65 11.44
N VAL A 70 -8.26 -4.36 11.11
CA VAL A 70 -8.60 -4.70 9.72
C VAL A 70 -9.00 -3.45 8.93
N ARG A 71 -9.83 -2.57 9.51
CA ARG A 71 -10.22 -1.29 8.88
C ARG A 71 -9.00 -0.43 8.59
N SER A 72 -8.16 -0.21 9.59
CA SER A 72 -6.93 0.59 9.45
C SER A 72 -6.01 0.06 8.35
N LYS A 73 -5.86 -1.27 8.21
CA LYS A 73 -5.06 -1.86 7.13
C LYS A 73 -5.68 -1.72 5.74
N LEU A 74 -7.00 -1.77 5.63
CA LEU A 74 -7.69 -1.68 4.34
C LEU A 74 -7.84 -0.24 3.85
N ASP A 75 -7.82 0.73 4.76
CA ASP A 75 -7.85 2.16 4.45
C ASP A 75 -6.47 2.69 4.00
N GLN A 76 -5.40 1.90 4.15
CA GLN A 76 -4.07 2.30 3.70
C GLN A 76 -3.99 2.29 2.16
N PRO A 77 -3.61 3.42 1.54
CA PRO A 77 -3.43 3.46 0.09
C PRO A 77 -2.29 2.54 -0.33
N LEU A 78 -2.56 1.66 -1.31
CA LEU A 78 -1.55 0.81 -1.90
C LEU A 78 -0.71 1.65 -2.88
N PRO A 79 0.61 1.82 -2.66
CA PRO A 79 1.45 2.51 -3.60
C PRO A 79 1.54 1.71 -4.90
N LEU A 80 1.39 2.40 -6.03
CA LEU A 80 1.53 1.83 -7.36
C LEU A 80 2.90 2.22 -7.94
N GLY A 81 3.40 1.41 -8.88
CA GLY A 81 4.70 1.60 -9.49
C GLY A 81 5.80 0.83 -8.77
N TYR A 82 6.64 0.15 -9.55
CA TYR A 82 7.65 -0.77 -9.05
C TYR A 82 9.07 -0.27 -9.31
N CYS A 83 9.29 0.32 -10.48
CA CYS A 83 10.59 0.88 -10.88
C CYS A 83 10.40 2.24 -11.52
N ASN A 84 11.19 3.21 -11.08
CA ASN A 84 11.23 4.51 -11.69
C ASN A 84 12.67 4.90 -12.05
N VAL A 85 12.78 5.85 -12.99
CA VAL A 85 14.04 6.47 -13.37
C VAL A 85 13.85 7.98 -13.36
N GLY A 86 14.89 8.68 -12.90
CA GLY A 86 14.85 10.11 -12.71
C GLY A 86 16.24 10.69 -12.50
N ARG A 87 16.27 11.97 -12.17
CA ARG A 87 17.50 12.69 -11.83
C ARG A 87 17.59 12.82 -10.32
N VAL A 88 18.74 12.52 -9.73
CA VAL A 88 19.05 12.89 -8.34
C VAL A 88 19.13 14.41 -8.26
N VAL A 89 18.31 15.01 -7.40
CA VAL A 89 18.27 16.47 -7.20
C VAL A 89 18.89 16.91 -5.88
N GLU A 90 19.00 16.01 -4.91
CA GLU A 90 19.64 16.25 -3.62
C GLU A 90 20.18 14.94 -3.03
N VAL A 91 21.31 15.04 -2.31
CA VAL A 91 22.02 13.93 -1.66
C VAL A 91 22.17 14.29 -0.19
N GLY A 92 21.72 13.41 0.70
CA GLY A 92 21.89 13.60 2.13
C GLY A 92 23.36 13.47 2.54
N PRO A 93 23.74 14.06 3.68
CA PRO A 93 25.10 13.92 4.22
C PRO A 93 25.48 12.47 4.52
#